data_AF-A0A1Q6RE37-F1
#
_entry.id   AF-A0A1Q6RE37-F1
#
_cell.length_a   1.000
_cell.length_b   1.000
_cell.length_c   1.000
_cell.angle_alpha   90.00
_cell.angle_beta   90.00
_cell.angle_gamma   90.00
#
_symmetry.space_group_name_H-M   'P 1'
#
loop_
_entity.id
_entity.type
_entity.pdbx_description
1 polymer ?
#
loop_
_entity_poly.entity_id
_entity_poly.type
_entity_poly.pdbx_seq_one_letter_code
_entity_poly.pdbx_strand_id
1 'polypeptide(L)' 'MDVAAAVDFTGYNRRTVCQWIRVGKLKALALLQKYMIPKCYLLGRLQQHQPQIPPAYRYALGGAEMERWAMK' A
#
# COMPACT_ATOMS: atom_id res chain seq x y z
N MET A 1 -2.94 -5.55 7.56
CA MET A 1 -1.74 -6.20 7.02
C MET A 1 -0.51 -5.61 7.70
N ASP A 2 0.61 -6.32 7.79
CA ASP A 2 1.83 -5.75 8.36
C ASP A 2 2.66 -4.98 7.30
N VAL A 3 3.81 -4.44 7.70
CA VAL A 3 4.70 -3.71 6.78
C VAL A 3 5.25 -4.61 5.66
N ALA A 4 5.50 -5.89 5.94
CA ALA A 4 6.03 -6.80 4.91
C ALA A 4 4.97 -7.06 3.84
N ALA A 5 3.75 -7.38 4.25
CA ALA A 5 2.63 -7.55 3.33
C ALA A 5 2.30 -6.26 2.54
N ALA A 6 2.50 -5.08 3.14
CA ALA A 6 2.35 -3.81 2.44
C ALA A 6 3.46 -3.57 1.41
N VAL A 7 4.71 -3.94 1.71
CA VAL A 7 5.82 -3.89 0.75
C VAL A 7 5.51 -4.75 -0.46
N ASP A 8 5.11 -5.99 -0.19
CA ASP A 8 4.74 -6.96 -1.22
C ASP A 8 3.60 -6.43 -2.09
N PHE A 9 2.51 -6.00 -1.46
CA PHE A 9 1.33 -5.50 -2.16
C PHE A 9 1.58 -4.24 -3.01
N THR A 10 2.39 -3.31 -2.49
CA THR A 10 2.57 -1.99 -3.12
C THR A 10 3.76 -1.93 -4.08
N GLY A 11 4.72 -2.86 -3.96
CA GLY A 11 5.99 -2.84 -4.67
C GLY A 11 7.00 -1.80 -4.13
N TYR A 12 6.62 -0.97 -3.15
CA TYR A 12 7.55 -0.04 -2.52
C TYR A 12 8.40 -0.74 -1.46
N ASN A 13 9.67 -0.37 -1.37
CA ASN A 13 10.56 -0.92 -0.37
C ASN A 13 10.10 -0.59 1.08
N ARG A 14 10.56 -1.41 2.04
CA ARG A 14 10.23 -1.29 3.46
C ARG A 14 10.52 0.10 4.04
N ARG A 15 11.61 0.74 3.61
CA ARG A 15 12.00 2.07 4.10
C ARG A 15 10.95 3.11 3.74
N THR A 16 10.46 3.10 2.51
CA THR A 16 9.40 4.00 2.03
C THR A 16 8.10 3.79 2.81
N VAL A 17 7.67 2.54 2.97
CA VAL A 17 6.43 2.21 3.71
C VAL A 17 6.53 2.66 5.17
N CYS A 18 7.65 2.37 5.85
CA CYS A 18 7.90 2.83 7.22
C CYS A 18 7.95 4.36 7.32
N GLN A 19 8.51 5.04 6.33
CA GLN A 19 8.58 6.49 6.32
C GLN A 19 7.19 7.10 6.21
N TRP A 20 6.29 6.54 5.40
CA TRP A 20 4.90 7.01 5.31
C TRP A 20 4.16 6.90 6.65
N ILE A 21 4.38 5.82 7.40
CA ILE A 21 3.83 5.66 8.74
C ILE A 21 4.40 6.73 9.67
N ARG A 22 5.73 6.89 9.68
CA ARG A 22 6.43 7.83 10.56
C ARG A 22 5.99 9.29 10.35
N VAL A 23 5.80 9.71 9.10
CA VAL A 23 5.40 11.10 8.79
C VAL A 23 3.88 11.30 8.79
N GLY A 24 3.09 10.32 9.25
CA GLY A 24 1.63 10.40 9.33
C GLY A 24 0.89 10.33 7.99
N LYS A 25 1.60 10.04 6.89
CA LYS A 25 1.01 9.87 5.56
C LYS A 25 0.24 8.56 5.44
N LEU A 26 0.66 7.49 6.13
CA LEU A 26 -0.04 6.21 6.14
C LEU A 26 -0.47 5.89 7.57
N LYS A 27 -1.79 5.81 7.80
CA LYS A 27 -2.32 5.41 9.11
C LYS A 27 -2.01 3.92 9.36
N ALA A 28 -1.42 3.65 10.51
CA ALA A 28 -1.17 2.31 11.01
C ALA A 28 -1.43 2.25 12.51
N LEU A 29 -1.88 1.10 12.98
CA LEU A 29 -2.00 0.76 14.40
C LEU A 29 -0.65 0.22 14.88
N ALA A 30 -0.07 0.84 15.90
CA ALA A 30 1.13 0.34 16.55
C ALA A 30 0.72 -0.71 17.59
N LEU A 31 1.02 -1.97 17.34
CA LEU A 31 0.77 -3.09 18.24
C LEU A 31 2.11 -3.60 18.78
N LEU A 32 2.51 -3.11 19.96
CA LEU A 32 3.75 -3.47 20.68
C LEU A 32 5.03 -3.37 19.84
N GLN A 33 5.28 -4.35 18.97
CA GLN A 33 6.46 -4.46 18.11
C GLN A 33 6.14 -4.49 16.60
N LYS A 34 4.87 -4.40 16.21
CA LYS A 34 4.43 -4.48 14.80
C LYS A 34 3.48 -3.36 14.45
N TYR A 35 3.60 -2.85 13.22
CA TYR A 35 2.61 -1.96 12.63
C TYR A 35 1.56 -2.78 11.89
N MET A 36 0.29 -2.57 12.23
CA MET A 36 -0.85 -3.06 11.48
C MET A 36 -1.40 -1.93 10.60
N ILE A 37 -1.32 -2.11 9.29
CA ILE A 37 -1.79 -1.18 8.27
C ILE A 37 -3.17 -1.66 7.78
N PRO A 38 -4.25 -0.88 7.94
CA PRO A 38 -5.54 -1.17 7.32
C PRO A 38 -5.47 -1.04 5.80
N LYS A 39 -6.06 -1.99 5.06
CA LYS A 39 -5.98 -2.05 3.59
C LYS A 39 -6.55 -0.80 2.92
N CYS A 40 -7.63 -0.22 3.46
CA CYS A 40 -8.25 1.00 2.94
C CYS A 40 -7.31 2.23 2.96
N TYR A 41 -6.48 2.40 3.99
CA TYR A 41 -5.52 3.51 4.05
C TYR A 41 -4.37 3.33 3.08
N LEU A 42 -3.96 2.08 2.85
CA LEU A 42 -2.95 1.75 1.86
C LEU A 42 -3.48 2.05 0.44
N LEU A 43 -4.69 1.59 0.11
CA LEU A 43 -5.34 1.85 -1.17
C LEU A 43 -5.54 3.34 -1.42
N GLY A 44 -6.03 4.10 -0.42
CA GLY A 44 -6.14 5.56 -0.53
C GLY A 44 -4.79 6.24 -0.76
N ARG A 45 -3.70 5.72 -0.18
CA ARG A 45 -2.35 6.24 -0.44
C ARG A 45 -1.83 5.93 -1.82
N LEU A 46 -2.11 4.73 -2.33
CA LEU A 46 -1.79 4.39 -3.70
C LEU A 46 -2.63 5.28 -4.64
N GLN A 47 -3.92 5.53 -4.39
CA GLN A 47 -4.74 6.35 -5.30
C GLN A 47 -4.19 7.78 -5.49
N GLN A 48 -3.44 8.29 -4.50
CA GLN A 48 -2.76 9.58 -4.57
C GLN A 48 -1.46 9.55 -5.40
N HIS A 49 -0.86 8.38 -5.64
CA HIS A 49 0.41 8.23 -6.35
C HIS A 49 0.40 6.96 -7.22
N GLN A 50 0.60 7.11 -8.53
CA GLN A 50 0.66 5.97 -9.46
C GLN A 50 1.58 4.85 -8.94
N PRO A 51 1.02 3.69 -8.56
CA PRO A 51 1.68 2.68 -7.78
C PRO A 51 2.48 1.80 -8.71
N GLN A 52 3.70 1.45 -8.28
CA GLN A 52 4.54 0.47 -8.96
C GLN A 52 4.09 -0.94 -8.56
N ILE A 53 2.82 -1.25 -8.77
CA ILE A 53 2.22 -2.51 -8.35
C ILE A 53 2.94 -3.64 -9.07
N PRO A 54 3.59 -4.56 -8.33
CA PRO A 54 4.28 -5.67 -8.95
C PRO A 54 3.28 -6.53 -9.73
N PRO A 55 3.68 -7.12 -10.88
CA PRO A 55 2.77 -7.91 -11.72
C PRO A 55 2.02 -9.02 -10.96
N ALA A 56 2.62 -9.58 -9.91
CA ALA A 56 2.02 -10.62 -9.08
C ALA A 56 0.77 -10.16 -8.29
N TYR A 57 0.68 -8.88 -7.92
CA TYR A 57 -0.42 -8.33 -7.11
C TYR A 57 -1.51 -7.65 -7.94
N ARG A 58 -1.31 -7.57 -9.26
CA ARG A 58 -2.29 -7.04 -10.21
C ARG A 58 -3.60 -7.81 -10.22
N TYR A 59 -3.58 -9.13 -10.00
CA TYR A 59 -4.80 -9.95 -9.93
C TYR A 59 -5.56 -9.79 -8.60
N ALA A 60 -4.88 -9.32 -7.54
CA ALA A 60 -5.49 -9.07 -6.23
C ALA A 60 -6.24 -7.73 -6.15
N LEU A 61 -5.98 -6.86 -7.13
CA LEU A 61 -6.72 -5.65 -7.42
C LEU A 61 -7.64 -6.00 -8.58
N GLY A 62 -8.94 -6.17 -8.33
CA GLY A 62 -9.88 -6.59 -9.39
C GLY A 62 -9.78 -5.72 -10.64
N GLY A 63 -10.19 -6.24 -11.80
CA GLY A 63 -10.03 -5.57 -13.10
C GLY A 63 -10.57 -4.12 -13.13
N ALA A 64 -11.70 -3.86 -12.49
CA ALA A 64 -12.28 -2.53 -12.34
C ALA A 64 -11.42 -1.54 -11.53
N GLU A 65 -10.59 -2.07 -10.64
CA GLU A 65 -9.60 -1.26 -9.91
C GLU A 65 -8.40 -1.01 -10.80
N MET A 66 -7.91 -1.93 -11.65
CA MET A 66 -6.83 -1.59 -12.60
C MET A 66 -7.25 -0.65 -13.73
N GLU A 67 -8.46 -0.80 -14.30
CA GLU A 67 -8.98 0.10 -15.35
C GLU A 67 -9.05 1.55 -14.89
N ARG A 68 -9.41 1.77 -13.62
CA ARG A 68 -9.47 3.10 -13.00
C ARG A 68 -8.11 3.82 -12.98
N TRP A 69 -7.02 3.08 -13.10
CA TRP A 69 -5.65 3.60 -13.05
C TRP A 69 -5.04 3.70 -14.44
N ALA A 70 -5.51 2.89 -15.39
CA ALA A 70 -5.11 2.99 -16.79
C ALA A 70 -5.70 4.24 -17.48
N MET A 71 -6.81 4.78 -16.96
CA MET A 71 -7.49 5.98 -17.48
C MET A 71 -7.00 7.32 -16.90
N LYS A 72 -5.87 7.36 -16.18
CA LYS A 72 -5.31 8.59 -15.58
C LYS A 72 -3.84 8.78 -15.97
#